data_AF-A0AAD7U2S3-F1
#
_entry.id   AF-A0AAD7U2S3-F1
#
_cell.length_a   1.000
_cell.length_b   1.000
_cell.length_c   1.000
_cell.angle_alpha   90.00
_cell.angle_beta   90.00
_cell.angle_gamma   90.00
#
_symmetry.space_group_name_H-M   'P 1'
#
loop_
_entity.id
_entity.type
_entity.pdbx_description
1 polymer ?
#
loop_
_entity_poly.entity_id
_entity_poly.type
_entity_poly.pdbx_seq_one_letter_code
_entity_poly.pdbx_strand_id
1 'polypeptide(L)'
;MGQGGYLVLCNATPYDWHRTYQHSYQMNAWDFPVDIPAYTSARVYVEFDEGVGKHPGDDAGDAHYEIIHRDEDPFKQFQFAVKFRDLLVRFPDFPVESPPGKIVPRGSEIGLGWRHDNSIVFVLTGEIGKLRLIKY
;
A
#
# COMPACT_ATOMS: atom_id res chain seq x y z
N MET A 1 -4.35 -16.90 16.52
CA MET A 1 -3.87 -17.18 15.15
C MET A 1 -4.94 -16.64 14.24
N GLY A 2 -4.57 -15.85 13.25
CA GLY A 2 -5.56 -15.24 12.36
C GLY A 2 -5.23 -15.39 10.89
N GLN A 3 -6.04 -14.74 10.05
CA GLN A 3 -5.84 -14.80 8.61
C GLN A 3 -4.55 -14.09 8.20
N GLY A 4 -3.63 -14.86 7.62
CA GLY A 4 -2.40 -14.41 7.00
C GLY A 4 -2.50 -14.35 5.47
N GLY A 5 -1.66 -13.54 4.86
CA GLY A 5 -1.57 -13.38 3.41
C GLY A 5 -0.38 -12.51 3.03
N TYR A 6 -0.18 -12.29 1.74
CA TYR A 6 0.92 -11.48 1.24
C TYR A 6 0.44 -10.29 0.43
N LEU A 7 1.08 -9.15 0.63
CA LEU A 7 0.99 -8.00 -0.25
C LEU A 7 2.34 -7.84 -0.98
N VAL A 8 2.31 -7.94 -2.31
CA VAL A 8 3.48 -7.70 -3.16
C VAL A 8 3.45 -6.26 -3.62
N LEU A 9 4.49 -5.52 -3.28
CA LEU A 9 4.69 -4.11 -3.59
C LEU A 9 5.65 -4.02 -4.78
N CYS A 10 5.14 -3.71 -5.96
CA CYS A 10 5.94 -3.54 -7.16
C CYS A 10 6.15 -2.06 -7.44
N ASN A 11 7.37 -1.58 -7.18
CA ASN A 11 7.79 -0.27 -7.59
C ASN A 11 8.27 -0.31 -9.04
N ALA A 12 7.37 0.02 -9.96
CA ALA A 12 7.67 0.14 -11.38
C ALA A 12 7.77 1.62 -11.83
N THR A 13 8.14 2.51 -10.91
CA THR A 13 8.46 3.93 -11.19
C THR A 13 9.99 4.10 -11.22
N PRO A 14 10.52 5.21 -11.79
CA PRO A 14 11.94 5.56 -11.73
C PRO A 14 12.39 6.11 -10.38
N TYR A 15 11.56 6.06 -9.34
CA TYR A 15 11.81 6.73 -8.06
C TYR A 15 11.81 5.72 -6.92
N ASP A 16 12.73 5.88 -5.99
CA ASP A 16 12.74 5.06 -4.77
C ASP A 16 11.52 5.42 -3.90
N TRP A 17 10.97 4.43 -3.21
CA TRP A 17 9.98 4.68 -2.17
C TRP A 17 10.64 4.55 -0.81
N HIS A 18 10.44 5.55 0.04
CA HIS A 18 10.94 5.56 1.40
C HIS A 18 9.77 5.59 2.39
N ARG A 19 9.71 4.59 3.27
CA ARG A 19 8.67 4.46 4.28
C ARG A 19 8.94 5.46 5.41
N THR A 20 8.06 6.43 5.57
CA THR A 20 8.18 7.46 6.61
C THR A 20 7.46 7.10 7.90
N TYR A 21 6.47 6.21 7.83
CA TYR A 21 5.68 5.81 8.99
C TYR A 21 5.11 4.41 8.81
N GLN A 22 4.99 3.67 9.90
CA GLN A 22 4.07 2.53 9.97
C GLN A 22 3.51 2.38 11.38
N HIS A 23 2.29 1.85 11.47
CA HIS A 23 1.65 1.49 12.71
C HIS A 23 0.63 0.38 12.46
N SER A 24 0.35 -0.42 13.48
CA SER A 24 -0.67 -1.47 13.42
C SER A 24 -1.33 -1.71 14.77
N TYR A 25 -2.61 -2.07 14.73
CA TYR A 25 -3.41 -2.49 15.86
C TYR A 25 -4.24 -3.72 15.47
N GLN A 26 -4.25 -4.74 16.33
CA GLN A 26 -4.85 -6.05 16.06
C GLN A 26 -4.29 -6.74 14.80
N MET A 27 -2.97 -6.61 14.60
CA MET A 27 -2.22 -7.30 13.54
C MET A 27 -1.12 -8.13 14.17
N ASN A 28 -1.01 -9.41 13.82
CA ASN A 28 0.13 -10.27 14.15
C ASN A 28 1.34 -9.96 13.28
N ALA A 29 1.12 -9.50 12.04
CA ALA A 29 2.18 -9.07 11.12
C ALA A 29 1.75 -7.85 10.32
N TRP A 30 2.57 -6.80 10.41
CA TRP A 30 2.45 -5.55 9.64
C TRP A 30 3.82 -4.85 9.62
N ASP A 31 4.76 -5.40 8.85
CA ASP A 31 6.11 -4.85 8.75
C ASP A 31 6.50 -4.64 7.29
N PHE A 32 6.43 -3.37 6.87
CA PHE A 32 6.73 -2.94 5.52
C PHE A 32 8.23 -2.61 5.41
N PRO A 33 8.91 -2.83 4.27
CA PRO A 33 10.31 -2.43 4.13
C PRO A 33 10.49 -0.91 4.26
N VAL A 34 11.65 -0.48 4.75
CA VAL A 34 11.97 0.97 4.82
C VAL A 34 12.14 1.55 3.43
N ASP A 35 12.82 0.84 2.54
CA ASP A 35 13.10 1.30 1.18
C ASP A 35 12.62 0.27 0.16
N ILE A 36 11.99 0.75 -0.92
CA ILE A 36 11.69 -0.04 -2.12
C ILE A 36 12.31 0.70 -3.30
N PRO A 37 13.52 0.32 -3.74
CA PRO A 37 14.20 1.00 -4.83
C PRO A 37 13.41 1.02 -6.13
N ALA A 38 13.70 2.00 -6.99
CA ALA A 38 13.14 2.09 -8.33
C ALA A 38 13.26 0.75 -9.08
N TYR A 39 12.21 0.36 -9.78
CA TYR A 39 12.13 -0.88 -10.57
C TYR A 39 12.35 -2.19 -9.80
N THR A 40 12.11 -2.19 -8.49
CA THR A 40 12.18 -3.39 -7.65
C THR A 40 10.82 -3.76 -7.06
N SER A 41 10.78 -4.88 -6.33
CA SER A 41 9.59 -5.28 -5.59
C SER A 41 9.95 -5.81 -4.22
N ALA A 42 8.99 -5.70 -3.31
CA ALA A 42 9.04 -6.27 -1.98
C ALA A 42 7.79 -7.10 -1.72
N ARG A 43 7.95 -8.16 -0.92
CA ARG A 43 6.83 -9.01 -0.50
C ARG A 43 6.65 -8.86 1.00
N VAL A 44 5.49 -8.36 1.40
CA VAL A 44 5.12 -8.10 2.80
C VAL A 44 4.14 -9.18 3.25
N TYR A 45 4.44 -9.83 4.38
CA TYR A 45 3.49 -10.71 5.04
C TYR A 45 2.58 -9.87 5.94
N VAL A 46 1.27 -10.09 5.81
CA VAL A 46 0.22 -9.42 6.57
C VAL A 46 -0.55 -10.49 7.31
N GLU A 47 -0.77 -10.32 8.61
CA GLU A 47 -1.57 -11.26 9.41
C GLU A 47 -2.41 -10.50 10.43
N PHE A 48 -3.71 -10.77 10.44
CA PHE A 48 -4.64 -10.23 11.42
C PHE A 48 -4.54 -10.98 12.75
N ASP A 49 -4.66 -10.27 13.88
CA ASP A 49 -4.75 -10.90 15.20
C ASP A 49 -6.20 -11.34 15.48
N GLU A 50 -6.52 -12.57 15.10
CA GLU A 50 -7.81 -13.18 15.41
C GLU A 50 -7.72 -13.97 16.72
N GLY A 51 -8.42 -13.47 17.74
CA GLY A 51 -8.52 -14.07 19.07
C GLY A 51 -9.87 -13.81 19.72
N VAL A 52 -10.15 -14.52 20.83
CA VAL A 52 -11.39 -14.33 21.59
C VAL A 52 -11.47 -12.88 22.08
N GLY A 53 -12.55 -12.17 21.72
CA GLY A 53 -12.75 -10.76 22.07
C GLY A 53 -12.11 -9.76 21.11
N LYS A 54 -11.54 -10.20 19.98
CA LYS A 54 -11.07 -9.33 18.88
C LYS A 54 -12.15 -9.18 17.82
N HIS A 55 -12.38 -7.96 17.35
CA HIS A 55 -13.38 -7.67 16.35
C HIS A 55 -12.71 -7.31 15.02
N PRO A 56 -13.06 -7.98 13.91
CA PRO A 56 -12.56 -7.67 12.56
C PRO A 56 -12.62 -6.18 12.14
N GLY A 57 -13.52 -5.41 12.76
CA GLY A 57 -13.69 -3.98 12.49
C GLY A 57 -12.66 -3.09 13.16
N ASP A 58 -11.93 -3.61 14.15
CA ASP A 58 -10.89 -2.90 14.86
C ASP A 58 -9.49 -3.15 14.26
N ASP A 59 -9.37 -4.09 13.31
CA ASP A 59 -8.13 -4.36 12.58
C ASP A 59 -7.69 -3.09 11.84
N ALA A 60 -6.53 -2.56 12.20
CA ALA A 60 -5.99 -1.34 11.64
C ALA A 60 -4.49 -1.47 11.37
N GLY A 61 -4.07 -0.97 10.22
CA GLY A 61 -2.69 -0.90 9.81
C GLY A 61 -2.53 0.31 8.91
N ASP A 62 -1.42 1.02 9.04
CA ASP A 62 -1.03 2.12 8.18
C ASP A 62 0.47 1.97 7.87
N ALA A 63 0.86 2.17 6.61
CA ALA A 63 2.25 2.28 6.17
C ALA A 63 2.35 3.39 5.13
N HIS A 64 3.08 4.46 5.44
CA HIS A 64 3.20 5.65 4.61
C HIS A 64 4.53 5.63 3.87
N TYR A 65 4.50 5.99 2.60
CA TYR A 65 5.67 6.09 1.74
C TYR A 65 5.73 7.44 1.07
N GLU A 66 6.95 7.96 0.97
CA GLU A 66 7.33 9.08 0.12
C GLU A 66 7.98 8.54 -1.16
N ILE A 67 7.63 9.16 -2.29
CA ILE A 67 8.30 8.95 -3.57
C ILE A 67 9.48 9.92 -3.63
N ILE A 68 10.70 9.38 -3.59
CA ILE A 68 11.93 10.17 -3.57
C ILE A 68 12.25 10.65 -4.98
N HIS A 69 11.83 11.88 -5.29
CA HIS A 69 12.22 12.59 -6.50
C HIS A 69 13.19 13.72 -6.11
N ARG A 70 14.47 13.52 -6.44
CA ARG A 70 15.60 14.37 -5.97
C ARG A 70 15.47 15.87 -6.28
N ASP A 71 14.60 16.24 -7.22
CA ASP A 71 14.49 17.60 -7.75
C ASP A 71 13.16 18.31 -7.38
N GLU A 72 12.24 17.66 -6.66
CA GLU A 72 10.96 18.26 -6.25
C GLU A 72 10.73 18.19 -4.74
N ASP A 73 10.48 19.37 -4.14
CA ASP A 73 9.92 19.57 -2.79
C ASP A 73 8.51 20.21 -2.97
N PRO A 74 7.42 19.65 -2.40
CA PRO A 74 7.38 18.49 -1.50
C PRO A 74 7.37 17.14 -2.22
N PHE A 75 7.94 16.15 -1.54
CA PHE A 75 7.79 14.73 -1.90
C PHE A 75 6.31 14.35 -2.00
N LYS A 76 6.01 13.43 -2.91
CA LYS A 76 4.66 12.89 -3.08
C LYS A 76 4.47 11.68 -2.19
N GLN A 77 3.36 11.64 -1.43
CA GLN A 77 3.07 10.55 -0.51
C GLN A 77 1.93 9.65 -0.99
N PHE A 78 2.02 8.38 -0.59
CA PHE A 78 0.93 7.41 -0.65
C PHE A 78 1.00 6.47 0.56
N GLN A 79 -0.09 5.78 0.87
CA GLN A 79 -0.17 4.94 2.06
C GLN A 79 -0.93 3.66 1.81
N PHE A 80 -0.44 2.57 2.39
CA PHE A 80 -1.20 1.34 2.56
C PHE A 80 -1.96 1.39 3.89
N ALA A 81 -3.17 0.87 3.90
CA ALA A 81 -3.94 0.74 5.12
C ALA A 81 -4.79 -0.53 5.16
N VAL A 82 -5.31 -0.82 6.35
CA VAL A 82 -6.35 -1.83 6.59
C VAL A 82 -7.63 -1.14 7.02
N LYS A 83 -8.76 -1.61 6.50
CA LYS A 83 -10.09 -1.24 7.01
C LYS A 83 -11.05 -2.42 6.87
N PHE A 84 -11.63 -2.88 7.98
CA PHE A 84 -12.53 -4.04 7.99
C PHE A 84 -11.96 -5.27 7.27
N ARG A 85 -10.66 -5.57 7.50
CA ARG A 85 -9.89 -6.62 6.82
C ARG A 85 -9.70 -6.48 5.33
N ASP A 86 -10.04 -5.34 4.75
CA ASP A 86 -9.66 -5.02 3.38
C ASP A 86 -8.33 -4.25 3.38
N LEU A 87 -7.41 -4.64 2.51
CA LEU A 87 -6.23 -3.82 2.23
C LEU A 87 -6.63 -2.70 1.29
N LEU A 88 -6.12 -1.51 1.54
CA LEU A 88 -6.38 -0.34 0.71
C LEU A 88 -5.11 0.47 0.50
N VAL A 89 -5.12 1.27 -0.55
CA VAL A 89 -4.09 2.28 -0.82
C VAL A 89 -4.75 3.65 -0.92
N ARG A 90 -4.11 4.68 -0.37
CA ARG A 90 -4.55 6.08 -0.50
C ARG A 90 -3.48 6.93 -1.15
N PHE A 91 -3.91 7.89 -1.96
CA PHE A 91 -3.04 8.81 -2.69
C PHE A 91 -3.36 10.27 -2.32
N PRO A 92 -2.89 10.79 -1.18
CA PRO A 92 -3.23 12.14 -0.72
C PRO A 92 -2.77 13.24 -1.68
N ASP A 93 -1.58 13.10 -2.28
CA ASP A 93 -0.92 14.23 -2.95
C ASP A 93 -1.06 14.26 -4.47
N PHE A 94 -1.49 13.15 -5.10
CA PHE A 94 -1.53 13.02 -6.55
C PHE A 94 -2.68 12.14 -7.04
N PRO A 95 -3.24 12.43 -8.23
CA PRO A 95 -4.13 11.51 -8.90
C PRO A 95 -3.35 10.32 -9.48
N VAL A 96 -4.04 9.18 -9.64
CA VAL A 96 -3.50 8.00 -10.33
C VAL A 96 -4.46 7.52 -11.40
N GLU A 97 -3.95 7.00 -12.50
CA GLU A 97 -4.76 6.28 -13.47
C GLU A 97 -4.93 4.82 -13.04
N SER A 98 -6.17 4.33 -12.96
CA SER A 98 -6.50 2.92 -12.78
C SER A 98 -7.04 2.34 -14.09
N PRO A 99 -6.56 1.18 -14.57
CA PRO A 99 -7.10 0.56 -15.77
C PRO A 99 -8.60 0.26 -15.69
N PRO A 100 -9.34 0.37 -16.82
CA PRO A 100 -8.90 0.95 -18.10
C PRO A 100 -9.10 2.49 -18.11
N GLY A 101 -8.02 3.27 -17.97
CA GLY A 101 -8.00 4.72 -18.23
C GLY A 101 -8.76 5.62 -17.25
N LYS A 102 -9.23 5.09 -16.11
CA LYS A 102 -10.00 5.86 -15.13
C LYS A 102 -9.04 6.66 -14.25
N ILE A 103 -9.14 7.99 -14.29
CA ILE A 103 -8.43 8.85 -13.34
C ILE A 103 -9.11 8.75 -11.97
N VAL A 104 -8.32 8.34 -10.97
CA VAL A 104 -8.68 8.38 -9.57
C VAL A 104 -8.10 9.66 -8.98
N PRO A 105 -8.94 10.57 -8.44
CA PRO A 105 -8.46 11.87 -7.98
C PRO A 105 -7.60 11.76 -6.71
N ARG A 106 -6.77 12.77 -6.46
CA ARG A 106 -6.02 12.90 -5.19
C ARG A 106 -6.98 12.83 -3.98
N GLY A 107 -6.50 12.28 -2.87
CA GLY A 107 -7.27 12.03 -1.66
C GLY A 107 -8.18 10.79 -1.72
N SER A 108 -8.20 10.06 -2.84
CA SER A 108 -9.02 8.84 -2.95
C SER A 108 -8.37 7.66 -2.22
N GLU A 109 -9.24 6.73 -1.79
CA GLU A 109 -8.88 5.39 -1.34
C GLU A 109 -9.23 4.38 -2.45
N ILE A 110 -8.37 3.39 -2.67
CA ILE A 110 -8.61 2.28 -3.58
C ILE A 110 -8.43 0.98 -2.80
N GLY A 111 -9.50 0.18 -2.71
CA GLY A 111 -9.43 -1.16 -2.12
C GLY A 111 -8.56 -2.08 -2.99
N LEU A 112 -7.56 -2.70 -2.40
CA LEU A 112 -6.71 -3.72 -3.01
C LEU A 112 -7.36 -5.10 -2.91
N GLY A 113 -8.24 -5.32 -1.92
CA GLY A 113 -8.83 -6.61 -1.62
C GLY A 113 -8.14 -7.29 -0.44
N TRP A 114 -8.68 -8.41 0.00
CA TRP A 114 -8.02 -9.36 0.88
C TRP A 114 -8.19 -10.79 0.37
N ARG A 115 -7.11 -11.59 0.43
CA ARG A 115 -7.11 -13.00 0.06
C ARG A 115 -6.23 -13.78 1.03
N HIS A 116 -6.87 -14.51 1.95
CA HIS A 116 -6.18 -15.38 2.91
C HIS A 116 -5.35 -16.45 2.16
N ASP A 117 -4.14 -16.71 2.67
CA ASP A 117 -3.15 -17.66 2.14
C ASP A 117 -2.75 -17.42 0.67
N ASN A 118 -2.97 -16.20 0.18
CA ASN A 118 -2.63 -15.82 -1.19
C ASN A 118 -1.85 -14.49 -1.22
N SER A 119 -1.49 -14.06 -2.43
CA SER A 119 -0.82 -12.79 -2.67
C SER A 119 -1.77 -11.82 -3.39
N ILE A 120 -1.76 -10.57 -2.94
CA ILE A 120 -2.30 -9.42 -3.64
C ILE A 120 -1.13 -8.68 -4.22
N VAL A 121 -1.22 -8.26 -5.49
CA VAL A 121 -0.14 -7.53 -6.15
C VAL A 121 -0.57 -6.09 -6.35
N PHE A 122 0.22 -5.17 -5.82
CA PHE A 122 0.12 -3.74 -6.06
C PHE A 122 1.27 -3.31 -6.97
N VAL A 123 0.97 -2.63 -8.07
CA VAL A 123 1.97 -2.04 -8.95
C VAL A 123 1.68 -0.56 -9.11
N LEU A 124 2.66 0.27 -8.76
CA LEU A 124 2.65 1.69 -9.11
C LEU A 124 3.71 1.92 -10.18
N THR A 125 3.33 2.56 -11.28
CA THR A 125 4.17 2.78 -12.45
C THR A 125 3.96 4.17 -13.06
N GLY A 126 4.77 4.51 -14.06
CA GLY A 126 4.78 5.81 -14.70
C GLY A 126 5.68 6.80 -13.99
N GLU A 127 5.49 8.07 -14.31
CA GLU A 127 6.26 9.20 -13.79
C GLU A 127 5.36 10.13 -12.99
N ILE A 128 5.95 10.98 -12.15
CA ILE A 128 5.19 12.00 -11.40
C ILE A 128 4.35 12.83 -12.39
N GLY A 129 3.09 13.06 -12.05
CA GLY A 129 2.09 13.70 -12.92
C GLY A 129 1.37 12.75 -13.89
N LYS A 130 1.87 11.52 -14.08
CA LYS A 130 1.26 10.47 -14.93
C LYS A 130 1.36 9.08 -14.28
N LEU A 131 1.22 9.01 -12.96
CA LEU A 131 1.29 7.75 -12.22
C LEU A 131 0.08 6.87 -12.49
N ARG A 132 0.31 5.55 -12.53
CA ARG A 132 -0.71 4.54 -12.79
C ARG A 132 -0.65 3.44 -11.74
N LEU A 133 -1.82 3.00 -11.29
CA LEU A 133 -2.00 1.87 -10.39
C LEU A 133 -2.50 0.65 -11.16
N ILE A 134 -1.87 -0.50 -10.95
CA ILE A 134 -2.37 -1.81 -11.39
C ILE A 134 -2.46 -2.73 -10.17
N LYS A 135 -3.53 -3.54 -10.09
CA LYS A 135 -3.74 -4.52 -9.02
C LYS A 135 -4.24 -5.87 -9.55
N TYR A 136 -3.87 -6.96 -8.89
CA TYR A 136 -4.23 -8.35 -9.26
C TYR A 136 -4.68 -9.18 -8.04
#